data_AF-A0A1H0FTP5-F1
#
_entry.id   AF-A0A1H0FTP5-F1
#
_cell.length_a   1.000
_cell.length_b   1.000
_cell.length_c   1.000
_cell.angle_alpha   90.00
_cell.angle_beta   90.00
_cell.angle_gamma   90.00
#
_symmetry.space_group_name_H-M   'P 1'
#
loop_
_entity.id
_entity.type
_entity.pdbx_description
1 polymer ?
#
loop_
_entity_poly.entity_id
_entity_poly.type
_entity_poly.pdbx_seq_one_letter_code
_entity_poly.pdbx_strand_id
1 'polypeptide(L)'
;MRLAITGIGLVGSFGYKKKDILKHFQNAANPTKQTINTPFGKIDIPVFLAKTESLKKFTPLGKLRRVNHFSRLALLGAFLALQDAKIDIKSQSIGLILATGYGPAKTTFGFLDSLLDADIPLPSPNLFANSVHNIAATNIAIFQNIKGPVLTISQLDLSFQSALFTAQIWLKQNLVETVLIGGVDEYCETIGYCHFRLLKNLKPHINLHDLPPLGEGAAFLCLSKQNNPKWGFLEILNTKEKNYNHTLRIFSEPLPYFVKNFSSSTNKTYLKFTKFYGQMPTALAFDISLSALILKNNLKLISNSQNLTQVIVEDYQKNQWKISL
;
A
#
# COMPACT_ATOMS: atom_id res chain seq x y z
N MET A 1 -2.34 -22.52 3.86
CA MET A 1 -2.90 -21.97 5.13
C MET A 1 -3.65 -20.70 4.79
N ARG A 2 -4.93 -20.63 5.15
CA ARG A 2 -5.76 -19.42 5.04
C ARG A 2 -5.38 -18.46 6.16
N LEU A 3 -5.31 -17.17 5.85
CA LEU A 3 -5.05 -16.08 6.78
C LEU A 3 -6.36 -15.35 7.04
N ALA A 4 -6.78 -15.26 8.29
CA ALA A 4 -7.99 -14.53 8.67
C ALA A 4 -7.72 -13.03 8.66
N ILE A 5 -8.46 -12.26 7.86
CA ILE A 5 -8.42 -10.79 7.92
C ILE A 5 -9.39 -10.33 9.02
N THR A 6 -8.83 -9.83 10.11
CA THR A 6 -9.57 -9.41 11.29
C THR A 6 -9.79 -7.90 11.37
N GLY A 7 -8.91 -7.11 10.77
CA GLY A 7 -9.06 -5.66 10.65
C GLY A 7 -8.41 -5.09 9.41
N ILE A 8 -8.95 -3.98 8.92
CA ILE A 8 -8.47 -3.26 7.75
C ILE A 8 -8.29 -1.78 8.09
N GLY A 9 -7.17 -1.20 7.70
CA GLY A 9 -6.91 0.24 7.75
C GLY A 9 -6.52 0.73 6.37
N LEU A 10 -7.22 1.75 5.87
CA LEU A 10 -6.97 2.34 4.56
C LEU A 10 -6.83 3.85 4.68
N VAL A 11 -5.81 4.38 4.01
CA VAL A 11 -5.51 5.80 3.91
C VAL A 11 -5.09 6.08 2.48
N GLY A 12 -5.78 7.01 1.82
CA GLY A 12 -5.48 7.43 0.45
C GLY A 12 -6.08 8.80 0.16
N SER A 13 -6.12 9.18 -1.12
CA SER A 13 -6.82 10.40 -1.58
C SER A 13 -8.32 10.41 -1.25
N PHE A 14 -8.92 9.21 -1.14
CA PHE A 14 -10.28 8.97 -0.67
C PHE A 14 -10.48 9.23 0.84
N GLY A 15 -9.44 9.67 1.55
CA GLY A 15 -9.43 9.81 3.00
C GLY A 15 -9.20 8.48 3.71
N TYR A 16 -9.85 8.28 4.86
CA TYR A 16 -9.64 7.11 5.70
C TYR A 16 -10.92 6.49 6.26
N LYS A 17 -12.06 7.20 6.17
CA LYS A 17 -13.31 6.68 6.71
C LYS A 17 -13.93 5.74 5.71
N LYS A 18 -14.39 4.58 6.18
CA LYS A 18 -15.10 3.58 5.35
C LYS A 18 -16.19 4.19 4.47
N LYS A 19 -17.02 5.11 4.99
CA LYS A 19 -18.07 5.77 4.20
C LYS A 19 -17.52 6.61 3.03
N ASP A 20 -16.42 7.31 3.24
CA ASP A 20 -15.81 8.17 2.23
C ASP A 20 -15.13 7.32 1.15
N ILE A 21 -14.45 6.24 1.56
CA ILE A 21 -13.91 5.19 0.69
C ILE A 21 -15.03 4.69 -0.24
N LEU A 22 -16.13 4.15 0.30
CA LEU A 22 -17.19 3.56 -0.53
C LEU A 22 -17.82 4.57 -1.51
N LYS A 23 -18.00 5.84 -1.10
CA LYS A 23 -18.47 6.92 -1.99
C LYS A 23 -17.47 7.23 -3.12
N HIS A 24 -16.19 7.25 -2.79
CA HIS A 24 -15.10 7.45 -3.77
C HIS A 24 -15.00 6.31 -4.79
N PHE A 25 -15.45 5.10 -4.45
CA PHE A 25 -15.53 4.00 -5.43
C PHE A 25 -16.76 4.11 -6.35
N GLN A 26 -17.84 4.74 -5.88
CA GLN A 26 -19.06 4.95 -6.68
C GLN A 26 -18.89 6.11 -7.67
N ASN A 27 -18.15 7.14 -7.29
CA ASN A 27 -17.90 8.33 -8.10
C ASN A 27 -16.48 8.26 -8.67
N ALA A 28 -16.31 8.37 -9.99
CA ALA A 28 -14.98 8.35 -10.59
C ALA A 28 -14.08 9.42 -9.95
N ALA A 29 -13.02 8.97 -9.28
CA ALA A 29 -12.11 9.84 -8.56
C ALA A 29 -11.24 10.64 -9.52
N ASN A 30 -11.15 11.95 -9.30
CA ASN A 30 -10.28 12.82 -10.08
C ASN A 30 -8.96 13.03 -9.34
N PRO A 31 -7.80 12.71 -9.95
CA PRO A 31 -6.50 13.01 -9.37
C PRO A 31 -6.30 14.52 -9.28
N THR A 32 -5.54 14.95 -8.29
CA THR A 32 -5.04 16.33 -8.20
C THR A 32 -3.85 16.53 -9.14
N LYS A 33 -3.57 17.76 -9.55
CA LYS A 33 -2.34 18.08 -10.29
C LYS A 33 -1.23 18.44 -9.32
N GLN A 34 -0.03 17.93 -9.57
CA GLN A 34 1.20 18.39 -8.93
C GLN A 34 2.16 18.88 -9.99
N THR A 35 2.67 20.09 -9.79
CA THR A 35 3.69 20.67 -10.65
C THR A 35 5.05 20.16 -10.22
N ILE A 36 5.81 19.58 -11.16
CA ILE A 36 7.21 19.17 -10.93
C ILE A 36 8.14 20.02 -11.80
N ASN A 37 9.33 20.30 -11.28
CA ASN A 37 10.38 20.97 -12.02
C ASN A 37 11.17 19.95 -12.84
N THR A 38 11.37 20.23 -14.13
CA THR A 38 12.22 19.42 -15.01
C THR A 38 13.30 20.29 -15.66
N PRO A 39 14.39 19.69 -16.20
CA PRO A 39 15.37 20.44 -16.99
C PRO A 39 14.78 21.17 -18.21
N PHE A 40 13.56 20.81 -18.65
CA PHE A 40 12.89 21.38 -19.81
C PHE A 40 11.71 22.29 -19.43
N GLY A 41 11.58 22.65 -18.15
CA GLY A 41 10.50 23.48 -17.63
C GLY A 41 9.57 22.74 -16.67
N LYS A 42 8.54 23.45 -16.21
CA LYS A 42 7.53 22.92 -15.28
C LYS A 42 6.50 22.10 -16.01
N ILE A 43 6.12 20.96 -15.45
CA ILE A 43 5.02 20.13 -15.97
C ILE A 43 4.07 19.76 -14.83
N ASP A 44 2.79 19.60 -15.18
CA ASP A 44 1.78 19.09 -14.25
C ASP A 44 1.60 17.58 -14.47
N ILE A 45 1.64 16.81 -13.38
CA ILE A 45 1.33 15.38 -13.38
C ILE A 45 0.12 15.07 -12.50
N PRO A 46 -0.73 14.11 -12.89
CA PRO A 46 -1.87 13.70 -12.07
C PRO A 46 -1.40 12.80 -10.91
N VAL A 47 -1.88 13.10 -9.70
CA VAL A 47 -1.56 12.33 -8.49
C VAL A 47 -2.74 12.23 -7.54
N PHE A 48 -2.80 11.14 -6.77
CA PHE A 48 -3.70 10.95 -5.65
C PHE A 48 -2.93 11.11 -4.33
N LEU A 49 -3.13 12.25 -3.66
CA LEU A 49 -2.46 12.58 -2.40
C LEU A 49 -3.34 12.30 -1.18
N ALA A 50 -2.74 11.75 -0.14
CA ALA A 50 -3.41 11.34 1.07
C ALA A 50 -3.21 12.36 2.20
N LYS A 51 -4.24 12.52 3.02
CA LYS A 51 -4.28 13.48 4.13
C LYS A 51 -4.10 12.78 5.47
N THR A 52 -3.25 13.32 6.35
CA THR A 52 -2.86 12.69 7.63
C THR A 52 -3.27 13.48 8.88
N GLU A 53 -4.00 14.59 8.74
CA GLU A 53 -4.40 15.47 9.85
C GLU A 53 -5.33 14.77 10.86
N SER A 54 -6.00 13.69 10.44
CA SER A 54 -6.84 12.87 11.30
C SER A 54 -6.06 12.07 12.35
N LEU A 55 -4.74 11.95 12.23
CA LEU A 55 -3.88 11.32 13.24
C LEU A 55 -4.03 11.95 14.63
N LYS A 56 -4.39 13.23 14.71
CA LYS A 56 -4.64 13.93 15.98
C LYS A 56 -5.72 13.28 16.84
N LYS A 57 -6.57 12.43 16.25
CA LYS A 57 -7.60 11.64 16.96
C LYS A 57 -7.01 10.44 17.70
N PHE A 58 -5.84 9.97 17.29
CA PHE A 58 -5.19 8.77 17.81
C PHE A 58 -3.99 9.09 18.70
N THR A 59 -3.35 10.24 18.48
CA THR A 59 -2.16 10.63 19.25
C THR A 59 -2.00 12.15 19.34
N PRO A 60 -1.47 12.70 20.45
CA PRO A 60 -1.22 14.13 20.59
C PRO A 60 -0.27 14.66 19.50
N LEU A 61 -0.57 15.86 18.97
CA LEU A 61 0.22 16.50 17.91
C LEU A 61 1.70 16.68 18.28
N GLY A 62 2.00 16.92 19.56
CA GLY A 62 3.39 17.05 20.03
C GLY A 62 4.24 15.81 19.75
N LYS A 63 3.66 14.60 19.82
CA LYS A 63 4.36 13.35 19.49
C LYS A 63 4.61 13.19 17.98
N LEU A 64 3.78 13.82 17.14
CA LEU A 64 3.90 13.75 15.67
C LEU A 64 4.89 14.76 15.08
N ARG A 65 5.40 15.71 15.88
CA ARG A 65 6.26 16.80 15.39
C ARG A 65 7.51 16.31 14.67
N ARG A 66 8.08 15.18 15.11
CA ARG A 66 9.32 14.58 14.55
C ARG A 66 9.06 13.42 13.60
N VAL A 67 7.80 13.20 13.23
CA VAL A 67 7.35 12.08 12.38
C VAL A 67 7.08 12.61 10.98
N ASN A 68 7.79 12.10 9.98
CA ASN A 68 7.62 12.48 8.58
C ASN A 68 6.29 12.01 7.96
N HIS A 69 5.95 12.52 6.77
CA HIS A 69 4.69 12.21 6.08
C HIS A 69 4.51 10.71 5.80
N PHE A 70 5.52 10.06 5.23
CA PHE A 70 5.57 8.60 5.09
C PHE A 70 5.16 7.83 6.35
N SER A 71 5.79 8.14 7.50
CA SER A 71 5.47 7.49 8.77
C SER A 71 4.08 7.86 9.27
N ARG A 72 3.58 9.06 8.99
CA ARG A 72 2.21 9.47 9.34
C ARG A 72 1.18 8.68 8.54
N LEU A 73 1.38 8.47 7.25
CA LEU A 73 0.52 7.60 6.43
C LEU A 73 0.45 6.21 7.04
N ALA A 74 1.63 5.62 7.32
CA ALA A 74 1.73 4.29 7.90
C ALA A 74 1.07 4.19 9.28
N LEU A 75 1.34 5.15 10.18
CA LEU A 75 0.72 5.22 11.50
C LEU A 75 -0.79 5.25 11.41
N LEU A 76 -1.36 6.10 10.54
CA LEU A 76 -2.81 6.24 10.41
C LEU A 76 -3.43 4.92 9.92
N GLY A 77 -2.84 4.27 8.92
CA GLY A 77 -3.28 2.96 8.45
C GLY A 77 -3.23 1.90 9.55
N ALA A 78 -2.11 1.84 10.29
CA ALA A 78 -1.93 0.90 11.40
C ALA A 78 -2.96 1.12 12.53
N PHE A 79 -3.18 2.37 12.95
CA PHE A 79 -4.20 2.72 13.95
C PHE A 79 -5.58 2.24 13.53
N LEU A 80 -5.95 2.49 12.27
CA LEU A 80 -7.25 2.08 11.74
C LEU A 80 -7.40 0.55 11.69
N ALA A 81 -6.39 -0.17 11.23
CA ALA A 81 -6.43 -1.63 11.16
C ALA A 81 -6.57 -2.27 12.55
N LEU A 82 -5.77 -1.80 13.52
CA LEU A 82 -5.81 -2.31 14.89
C LEU A 82 -7.12 -1.96 15.60
N GLN A 83 -7.63 -0.74 15.41
CA GLN A 83 -8.94 -0.33 15.93
C GLN A 83 -10.06 -1.17 15.33
N ASP A 84 -10.01 -1.41 14.02
CA ASP A 84 -11.02 -2.17 13.31
C ASP A 84 -11.02 -3.66 13.68
N ALA A 85 -9.84 -4.22 13.99
CA ALA A 85 -9.68 -5.57 14.54
C ALA A 85 -10.08 -5.69 16.02
N LYS A 86 -10.24 -4.56 16.73
CA LYS A 86 -10.46 -4.51 18.19
C LYS A 86 -9.39 -5.28 18.97
N ILE A 87 -8.14 -5.20 18.52
CA ILE A 87 -7.01 -5.88 19.16
C ILE A 87 -6.63 -5.15 20.44
N ASP A 88 -6.51 -5.89 21.54
CA ASP A 88 -5.82 -5.43 22.74
C ASP A 88 -4.33 -5.76 22.65
N ILE A 89 -3.52 -4.74 22.44
CA ILE A 89 -2.07 -4.87 22.23
C ILE A 89 -1.36 -5.38 23.50
N LYS A 90 -1.97 -5.25 24.67
CA LYS A 90 -1.37 -5.73 25.93
C LYS A 90 -1.49 -7.23 26.13
N SER A 91 -2.53 -7.85 25.57
CA SER A 91 -2.85 -9.27 25.80
C SER A 91 -2.51 -10.18 24.64
N GLN A 92 -2.18 -9.63 23.46
CA GLN A 92 -1.85 -10.41 22.27
C GLN A 92 -0.41 -10.18 21.81
N SER A 93 0.25 -11.26 21.40
CA SER A 93 1.53 -11.17 20.68
C SER A 93 1.29 -10.67 19.25
N ILE A 94 1.78 -9.45 18.96
CA ILE A 94 1.66 -8.81 17.65
C ILE A 94 3.03 -8.70 16.98
N GLY A 95 3.14 -9.24 15.77
CA GLY A 95 4.25 -8.95 14.86
C GLY A 95 3.87 -7.82 13.90
N LEU A 96 4.84 -7.00 13.51
CA LEU A 96 4.66 -5.93 12.53
C LEU A 96 5.53 -6.19 11.31
N ILE A 97 4.92 -6.19 10.13
CA ILE A 97 5.64 -6.21 8.85
C ILE A 97 5.20 -5.01 8.02
N LEU A 98 6.13 -4.11 7.75
CA LEU A 98 5.92 -2.97 6.87
C LEU A 98 6.52 -3.26 5.49
N ALA A 99 5.75 -3.09 4.44
CA ALA A 99 6.18 -3.12 3.06
C ALA A 99 6.21 -1.69 2.50
N THR A 100 7.24 -1.38 1.71
CA THR A 100 7.35 -0.12 0.98
C THR A 100 8.25 -0.28 -0.24
N GLY A 101 7.86 0.27 -1.38
CA GLY A 101 8.74 0.25 -2.56
C GLY A 101 9.81 1.32 -2.49
N TYR A 102 9.44 2.54 -2.09
CA TYR A 102 10.33 3.70 -2.16
C TYR A 102 10.84 4.21 -0.82
N GLY A 103 10.29 3.71 0.30
CA GLY A 103 10.60 4.25 1.62
C GLY A 103 10.14 5.70 1.79
N PRO A 104 10.70 6.44 2.77
CA PRO A 104 10.40 7.85 3.00
C PRO A 104 11.10 8.75 1.97
N ALA A 105 10.87 8.51 0.68
CA ALA A 105 11.61 9.10 -0.43
C ALA A 105 11.72 10.62 -0.36
N LYS A 106 10.67 11.34 0.06
CA LYS A 106 10.71 12.80 0.21
C LYS A 106 11.73 13.22 1.28
N THR A 107 11.77 12.49 2.39
CA THR A 107 12.72 12.75 3.48
C THR A 107 14.13 12.35 3.08
N THR A 108 14.27 11.24 2.36
CA THR A 108 15.56 10.76 1.86
C THR A 108 16.20 11.74 0.90
N PHE A 109 15.48 12.22 -0.12
CA PHE A 109 16.03 13.22 -1.04
C PHE A 109 16.34 14.53 -0.32
N GLY A 110 15.45 15.02 0.56
CA GLY A 110 15.75 16.22 1.34
C GLY A 110 16.98 16.09 2.25
N PHE A 111 17.24 14.89 2.79
CA PHE A 111 18.48 14.62 3.52
C PHE A 111 19.71 14.66 2.61
N LEU A 112 19.64 14.02 1.45
CA LEU A 112 20.73 14.02 0.47
C LEU A 112 21.03 15.42 -0.06
N ASP A 113 20.01 16.22 -0.34
CA ASP A 113 20.17 17.62 -0.76
C ASP A 113 20.93 18.42 0.31
N SER A 114 20.61 18.20 1.59
CA SER A 114 21.32 18.86 2.70
C SER A 114 22.79 18.46 2.86
N LEU A 115 23.21 17.31 2.30
CA LEU A 115 24.61 16.89 2.27
C LEU A 115 25.39 17.56 1.13
N LEU A 116 24.70 17.91 0.05
CA LEU A 116 25.29 18.53 -1.14
C LEU A 116 25.39 20.05 -1.01
N ASP A 117 24.61 20.64 -0.09
CA ASP A 117 24.64 22.05 0.22
C ASP A 117 25.92 22.41 0.99
N ALA A 118 26.83 23.14 0.33
CA ALA A 118 28.10 23.58 0.89
C ALA A 118 27.95 24.54 2.08
N ASP A 119 26.79 25.17 2.23
CA ASP A 119 26.49 26.14 3.30
C ASP A 119 25.97 25.47 4.58
N ILE A 120 25.70 24.14 4.57
CA ILE A 120 25.24 23.38 5.73
C ILE A 120 26.43 22.64 6.36
N PRO A 121 26.95 23.08 7.53
CA PRO A 121 28.16 22.49 8.12
C PRO A 121 27.96 21.05 8.61
N LEU A 122 26.73 20.66 9.01
CA LEU A 122 26.37 19.29 9.34
C LEU A 122 24.89 19.01 9.06
N PRO A 123 24.56 17.85 8.45
CA PRO A 123 23.18 17.45 8.20
C PRO A 123 22.45 17.08 9.50
N SER A 124 21.13 17.27 9.54
CA SER A 124 20.31 17.01 10.73
C SER A 124 20.25 15.52 11.11
N PRO A 125 20.64 15.11 12.33
CA PRO A 125 20.50 13.72 12.78
C PRO A 125 19.04 13.25 12.82
N ASN A 126 18.10 14.16 13.09
CA ASN A 126 16.68 13.84 13.07
C ASN A 126 16.18 13.59 11.65
N LEU A 127 16.71 14.30 10.66
CA LEU A 127 16.38 14.11 9.26
C LEU A 127 16.93 12.76 8.76
N PHE A 128 18.17 12.42 9.11
CA PHE A 128 18.76 11.10 8.83
C PHE A 128 17.94 9.95 9.45
N ALA A 129 17.57 10.07 10.73
CA ALA A 129 16.76 9.05 11.39
C ALA A 129 15.39 8.86 10.70
N ASN A 130 14.88 9.89 10.01
CA ASN A 130 13.64 9.80 9.25
C ASN A 130 13.81 9.42 7.77
N SER A 131 15.04 9.33 7.23
CA SER A 131 15.29 8.93 5.84
C SER A 131 15.45 7.44 5.62
N VAL A 132 15.56 6.64 6.69
CA VAL A 132 15.73 5.18 6.60
C VAL A 132 14.40 4.46 6.40
N HIS A 133 14.38 3.38 5.61
CA HIS A 133 13.13 2.72 5.20
C HIS A 133 12.34 2.13 6.37
N ASN A 134 13.01 1.71 7.44
CA ASN A 134 12.39 1.12 8.63
C ASN A 134 11.74 2.14 9.58
N ILE A 135 11.82 3.45 9.29
CA ILE A 135 11.33 4.48 10.21
C ILE A 135 9.83 4.34 10.49
N ALA A 136 9.01 4.06 9.47
CA ALA A 136 7.57 3.93 9.64
C ALA A 136 7.20 2.73 10.53
N ALA A 137 7.87 1.59 10.36
CA ALA A 137 7.67 0.41 11.21
C ALA A 137 8.10 0.70 12.65
N THR A 138 9.23 1.38 12.82
CA THR A 138 9.75 1.81 14.13
C THR A 138 8.75 2.73 14.83
N ASN A 139 8.22 3.73 14.12
CA ASN A 139 7.21 4.64 14.65
C ASN A 139 5.93 3.89 15.03
N ILE A 140 5.41 2.98 14.19
CA ILE A 140 4.23 2.19 14.55
C ILE A 140 4.49 1.39 15.82
N ALA A 141 5.62 0.69 15.91
CA ALA A 141 5.94 -0.12 17.08
C ALA A 141 6.03 0.71 18.36
N ILE A 142 6.64 1.91 18.30
CA ILE A 142 6.74 2.82 19.44
C ILE A 142 5.36 3.36 19.85
N PHE A 143 4.58 3.87 18.90
CA PHE A 143 3.29 4.51 19.19
C PHE A 143 2.24 3.49 19.68
N GLN A 144 2.27 2.28 19.13
CA GLN A 144 1.34 1.20 19.48
C GLN A 144 1.88 0.28 20.57
N ASN A 145 3.10 0.51 21.06
CA ASN A 145 3.78 -0.32 22.05
C ASN A 145 3.86 -1.81 21.63
N ILE A 146 4.10 -2.08 20.35
CA ILE A 146 4.30 -3.44 19.83
C ILE A 146 5.66 -3.94 20.30
N LYS A 147 5.68 -5.11 20.96
CA LYS A 147 6.89 -5.74 21.50
C LYS A 147 7.34 -6.99 20.75
N GLY A 148 6.51 -7.49 19.83
CA GLY A 148 6.86 -8.61 18.98
C GLY A 148 7.83 -8.23 17.86
N PRO A 149 8.13 -9.17 16.94
CA PRO A 149 9.05 -8.93 15.83
C PRO A 149 8.54 -7.80 14.92
N VAL A 150 9.47 -6.93 14.53
CA VAL A 150 9.23 -5.82 13.60
C VAL A 150 10.16 -5.98 12.40
N LEU A 151 9.58 -6.03 11.20
CA LEU A 151 10.31 -6.17 9.95
C LEU A 151 9.86 -5.10 8.96
N THR A 152 10.82 -4.57 8.19
CA THR A 152 10.53 -3.76 7.00
C THR A 152 11.06 -4.47 5.76
N ILE A 153 10.23 -4.58 4.74
CA ILE A 153 10.57 -5.19 3.45
C ILE A 153 10.46 -4.11 2.37
N SER A 154 11.54 -3.95 1.60
CA SER A 154 11.59 -3.00 0.50
C SER A 154 12.18 -3.69 -0.73
N GLN A 155 11.28 -4.08 -1.63
CA GLN A 155 11.53 -4.83 -2.86
C GLN A 155 10.63 -4.32 -4.00
N LEU A 156 10.45 -2.99 -4.10
CA LEU A 156 9.55 -2.35 -5.06
C LEU A 156 8.16 -3.03 -5.04
N ASP A 157 7.67 -3.47 -6.20
CA ASP A 157 6.33 -4.03 -6.40
C ASP A 157 6.12 -5.40 -5.74
N LEU A 158 7.20 -6.05 -5.28
CA LEU A 158 7.15 -7.34 -4.58
C LEU A 158 7.11 -7.19 -3.06
N SER A 159 7.21 -5.96 -2.55
CA SER A 159 7.36 -5.71 -1.11
C SER A 159 6.21 -6.29 -0.29
N PHE A 160 4.96 -6.09 -0.74
CA PHE A 160 3.79 -6.54 0.01
C PHE A 160 3.57 -8.05 -0.10
N GLN A 161 3.90 -8.65 -1.24
CA GLN A 161 3.85 -10.08 -1.50
C GLN A 161 4.82 -10.81 -0.57
N SER A 162 6.07 -10.35 -0.54
CA SER A 162 7.10 -10.85 0.38
C SER A 162 6.65 -10.70 1.83
N ALA A 163 6.06 -9.56 2.20
CA ALA A 163 5.50 -9.35 3.53
C ALA A 163 4.37 -10.32 3.88
N LEU A 164 3.50 -10.66 2.94
CA LEU A 164 2.44 -11.65 3.14
C LEU A 164 3.00 -13.07 3.32
N PHE A 165 4.03 -13.45 2.55
CA PHE A 165 4.71 -14.73 2.76
C PHE A 165 5.36 -14.79 4.15
N THR A 166 6.06 -13.73 4.56
CA THR A 166 6.65 -13.65 5.91
C THR A 166 5.59 -13.70 7.00
N ALA A 167 4.45 -12.99 6.84
CA ALA A 167 3.34 -13.04 7.78
C ALA A 167 2.77 -14.47 7.92
N GLN A 168 2.63 -15.18 6.78
CA GLN A 168 2.19 -16.56 6.78
C GLN A 168 3.17 -17.47 7.53
N ILE A 169 4.48 -17.27 7.37
CA ILE A 169 5.52 -18.01 8.08
C ILE A 169 5.43 -17.74 9.59
N TRP A 170 5.37 -16.47 10.01
CA TRP A 170 5.28 -16.08 11.43
C TRP A 170 4.06 -16.71 12.12
N LEU A 171 2.90 -16.68 11.46
CA LEU A 171 1.67 -17.28 11.98
C LEU A 171 1.73 -18.82 11.99
N LYS A 172 2.30 -19.45 10.95
CA LYS A 172 2.49 -20.91 10.88
C LYS A 172 3.37 -21.41 12.02
N GLN A 173 4.45 -20.68 12.31
CA GLN A 173 5.43 -21.03 13.34
C GLN A 173 4.99 -20.65 14.75
N ASN A 174 3.79 -20.07 14.94
CA ASN A 174 3.32 -19.54 16.23
C ASN A 174 4.27 -18.49 16.83
N LEU A 175 5.03 -17.74 16.01
CA LEU A 175 5.90 -16.68 16.53
C LEU A 175 5.10 -15.53 17.14
N VAL A 176 3.91 -15.28 16.58
CA VAL A 176 2.93 -14.29 17.05
C VAL A 176 1.52 -14.80 16.78
N GLU A 177 0.54 -14.32 17.55
CA GLU A 177 -0.88 -14.62 17.34
C GLU A 177 -1.48 -13.80 16.19
N THR A 178 -1.02 -12.55 16.08
CA THR A 178 -1.49 -11.60 15.06
C THR A 178 -0.30 -10.96 14.36
N VAL A 179 -0.41 -10.80 13.04
CA VAL A 179 0.52 -10.00 12.25
C VAL A 179 -0.20 -8.76 11.74
N LEU A 180 0.24 -7.58 12.17
CA LEU A 180 -0.09 -6.32 11.53
C LEU A 180 0.84 -6.18 10.31
N ILE A 181 0.27 -6.32 9.13
CA ILE A 181 0.99 -6.13 7.86
C ILE A 181 0.47 -4.87 7.18
N GLY A 182 1.36 -4.06 6.61
CA GLY A 182 0.93 -2.89 5.85
C GLY A 182 1.84 -2.54 4.70
N GLY A 183 1.26 -2.00 3.63
CA GLY A 183 1.95 -1.36 2.53
C GLY A 183 1.82 0.16 2.66
N VAL A 184 2.93 0.88 2.47
CA VAL A 184 2.96 2.34 2.46
C VAL A 184 3.94 2.85 1.41
N ASP A 185 3.53 3.86 0.65
CA ASP A 185 4.39 4.66 -0.21
C ASP A 185 3.92 6.12 -0.18
N GLU A 186 4.86 7.06 -0.25
CA GLU A 186 4.59 8.50 -0.34
C GLU A 186 4.95 9.05 -1.71
N TYR A 187 4.28 10.12 -2.11
CA TYR A 187 4.64 10.86 -3.30
C TYR A 187 5.76 11.85 -2.99
N CYS A 188 6.71 11.98 -3.91
CA CYS A 188 7.66 13.09 -3.94
C CYS A 188 7.93 13.54 -5.38
N GLU A 189 8.43 14.77 -5.54
CA GLU A 189 8.70 15.36 -6.85
C GLU A 189 9.68 14.51 -7.67
N THR A 190 10.70 13.93 -7.04
CA THR A 190 11.69 13.05 -7.70
C THR A 190 11.03 11.81 -8.29
N ILE A 191 10.13 11.15 -7.55
CA ILE A 191 9.35 10.01 -8.07
C ILE A 191 8.45 10.48 -9.22
N GLY A 192 7.80 11.63 -9.08
CA GLY A 192 7.00 12.24 -10.15
C GLY A 192 7.81 12.48 -11.43
N TYR A 193 9.02 13.00 -11.30
CA TYR A 193 9.93 13.23 -12.40
C TYR A 193 10.40 11.95 -13.06
N CYS A 194 10.83 10.96 -12.27
CA CYS A 194 11.20 9.64 -12.78
C CYS A 194 10.04 9.02 -13.57
N HIS A 195 8.84 8.98 -12.99
CA HIS A 195 7.62 8.46 -13.63
C HIS A 195 7.37 9.11 -15.00
N PHE A 196 7.41 10.45 -15.04
CA PHE A 196 7.26 11.19 -16.28
C PHE A 196 8.32 10.80 -17.33
N ARG A 197 9.60 10.77 -16.95
CA ARG A 197 10.72 10.46 -17.86
C ARG A 197 10.60 9.06 -18.44
N LEU A 198 10.23 8.09 -17.62
CA LEU A 198 10.09 6.69 -18.06
C LEU A 198 8.92 6.52 -19.01
N LEU A 199 7.77 7.12 -18.69
CA LEU A 199 6.61 7.05 -19.58
C LEU A 199 6.85 7.77 -20.89
N LYS A 200 7.60 8.88 -20.89
CA LYS A 200 8.03 9.53 -22.14
C LYS A 200 8.99 8.66 -22.95
N ASN A 201 9.88 7.91 -22.31
CA ASN A 201 10.75 6.98 -23.03
C ASN A 201 9.97 5.80 -23.64
N LEU A 202 8.98 5.25 -22.91
CA LEU A 202 8.18 4.11 -23.35
C LEU A 202 7.09 4.49 -24.36
N LYS A 203 6.49 5.66 -24.18
CA LYS A 203 5.38 6.21 -24.98
C LYS A 203 5.68 7.69 -25.30
N PRO A 204 6.56 7.98 -26.28
CA PRO A 204 7.00 9.36 -26.59
C PRO A 204 5.86 10.36 -26.78
N HIS A 205 4.79 9.93 -27.44
CA HIS A 205 3.64 10.76 -27.78
C HIS A 205 2.53 10.78 -26.70
N ILE A 206 2.76 10.23 -25.51
CA ILE A 206 1.75 10.24 -24.44
C ILE A 206 1.39 11.69 -24.06
N ASN A 207 0.09 11.99 -24.01
CA ASN A 207 -0.39 13.26 -23.50
C ASN A 207 -0.18 13.28 -21.97
N LEU A 208 0.23 14.42 -21.41
CA LEU A 208 0.42 14.57 -19.97
C LEU A 208 -0.87 14.27 -19.18
N HIS A 209 -2.03 14.59 -19.76
CA HIS A 209 -3.33 14.28 -19.17
C HIS A 209 -3.67 12.78 -19.16
N ASP A 210 -3.03 12.00 -20.03
CA ASP A 210 -3.22 10.54 -20.14
C ASP A 210 -2.20 9.76 -19.31
N LEU A 211 -1.31 10.45 -18.58
CA LEU A 211 -0.39 9.79 -17.66
C LEU A 211 -1.19 9.06 -16.57
N PRO A 212 -0.93 7.76 -16.36
CA PRO A 212 -1.50 7.08 -15.22
C PRO A 212 -1.13 7.82 -13.92
N PRO A 213 -2.12 8.17 -13.07
CA PRO A 213 -1.84 8.97 -11.89
C PRO A 213 -0.98 8.19 -10.91
N LEU A 214 0.03 8.84 -10.33
CA LEU A 214 0.72 8.28 -9.17
C LEU A 214 -0.18 8.36 -7.95
N GLY A 215 0.08 7.51 -6.97
CA GLY A 215 -0.63 7.51 -5.70
C GLY A 215 0.30 7.56 -4.51
N GLU A 216 -0.25 7.99 -3.39
CA GLU A 216 0.34 7.73 -2.07
C GLU A 216 -0.74 7.28 -1.09
N GLY A 217 -0.29 6.63 -0.02
CA GLY A 217 -1.18 6.19 1.03
C GLY A 217 -0.63 5.04 1.83
N ALA A 218 -1.49 4.46 2.66
CA ALA A 218 -1.19 3.27 3.42
C ALA A 218 -2.39 2.32 3.48
N ALA A 219 -2.13 1.02 3.35
CA ALA A 219 -3.10 -0.04 3.51
C ALA A 219 -2.57 -1.11 4.46
N PHE A 220 -3.29 -1.36 5.55
CA PHE A 220 -2.91 -2.27 6.62
C PHE A 220 -3.97 -3.34 6.87
N LEU A 221 -3.53 -4.55 7.18
CA LEU A 221 -4.35 -5.70 7.53
C LEU A 221 -3.88 -6.28 8.87
N CYS A 222 -4.82 -6.68 9.71
CA CYS A 222 -4.54 -7.55 10.85
C CYS A 222 -4.83 -9.00 10.45
N LEU A 223 -3.79 -9.82 10.38
CA LEU A 223 -3.87 -11.22 9.96
C LEU A 223 -3.69 -12.15 11.15
N SER A 224 -4.52 -13.19 11.24
CA SER A 224 -4.41 -14.23 12.28
C SER A 224 -4.80 -15.60 11.74
N LYS A 225 -4.82 -16.61 12.62
CA LYS A 225 -5.29 -17.98 12.31
C LYS A 225 -6.73 -18.26 12.77
N GLN A 226 -7.48 -17.22 13.14
CA GLN A 226 -8.83 -17.40 13.67
C GLN A 226 -9.79 -17.96 12.61
N ASN A 227 -10.81 -18.71 13.05
CA ASN A 227 -11.77 -19.34 12.15
C ASN A 227 -12.93 -18.42 11.72
N ASN A 228 -13.14 -17.29 12.41
CA ASN A 228 -14.24 -16.36 12.15
C ASN A 228 -13.70 -14.96 11.81
N PRO A 229 -13.12 -14.76 10.61
CA PRO A 229 -12.61 -13.46 10.21
C PRO A 229 -13.74 -12.45 10.02
N LYS A 230 -13.51 -11.21 10.44
CA LYS A 230 -14.43 -10.09 10.20
C LYS A 230 -14.59 -9.81 8.70
N TRP A 231 -13.48 -9.86 7.95
CA TRP A 231 -13.37 -9.44 6.55
C TRP A 231 -13.16 -10.58 5.56
N GLY A 232 -13.17 -11.83 6.03
CA GLY A 232 -12.91 -13.01 5.22
C GLY A 232 -11.47 -13.52 5.33
N PHE A 233 -11.20 -14.56 4.55
CA PHE A 233 -9.91 -15.21 4.47
C PHE A 233 -9.12 -14.75 3.27
N LEU A 234 -7.81 -14.60 3.46
CA LEU A 234 -6.81 -14.48 2.41
C LEU A 234 -6.08 -15.81 2.25
N GLU A 235 -6.04 -16.32 1.03
CA GLU A 235 -5.33 -17.53 0.65
C GLU A 235 -4.27 -17.21 -0.40
N ILE A 236 -3.04 -17.62 -0.12
CA ILE A 236 -1.90 -17.49 -1.03
C ILE A 236 -1.82 -18.78 -1.85
N LEU A 237 -2.07 -18.69 -3.15
CA LEU A 237 -2.01 -19.82 -4.07
C LEU A 237 -0.67 -19.81 -4.79
N ASN A 238 0.03 -20.94 -4.71
CA ASN A 238 1.27 -21.18 -5.44
C ASN A 238 0.89 -21.79 -6.79
N THR A 239 0.97 -21.03 -7.89
CA THR A 239 0.70 -21.62 -9.21
C THR A 239 1.99 -22.18 -9.81
N LYS A 240 1.90 -23.36 -10.44
CA LYS A 240 3.04 -24.01 -11.10
C LYS A 240 3.69 -23.05 -12.10
N GLU A 241 5.02 -23.00 -12.05
CA GLU A 241 5.84 -22.15 -12.88
C GLU A 241 5.60 -22.32 -14.39
N LYS A 242 5.18 -21.27 -15.08
CA LYS A 242 5.48 -21.09 -16.50
C LYS A 242 6.80 -20.34 -16.68
N ASN A 243 7.79 -20.92 -17.38
CA ASN A 243 9.05 -20.23 -17.69
C ASN A 243 8.81 -18.85 -18.30
N TYR A 244 9.44 -17.82 -17.75
CA TYR A 244 9.49 -16.49 -18.34
C TYR A 244 10.93 -15.98 -18.29
N ASN A 245 11.46 -15.62 -19.46
CA ASN A 245 12.81 -15.10 -19.65
C ASN A 245 12.99 -13.77 -18.89
N HIS A 246 14.16 -13.62 -18.28
CA HIS A 246 14.63 -12.46 -17.52
C HIS A 246 14.19 -11.12 -18.14
N THR A 247 13.27 -10.42 -17.47
CA THR A 247 13.02 -8.98 -17.68
C THR A 247 12.85 -8.33 -16.32
N LEU A 248 13.86 -7.55 -15.89
CA LEU A 248 13.75 -6.59 -14.80
C LEU A 248 12.63 -5.60 -15.15
N ARG A 249 11.54 -5.59 -14.36
CA ARG A 249 10.44 -4.62 -14.48
C ARG A 249 10.52 -3.71 -13.25
N ILE A 250 10.97 -2.47 -13.46
CA ILE A 250 11.29 -1.50 -12.39
C ILE A 250 10.13 -0.51 -12.13
N PHE A 251 9.02 -0.62 -12.86
CA PHE A 251 7.85 0.22 -12.63
C PHE A 251 6.59 -0.62 -12.74
N SER A 252 5.89 -0.80 -11.62
CA SER A 252 4.48 -1.09 -11.69
C SER A 252 3.78 0.14 -12.29
N GLU A 253 3.55 0.13 -13.61
CA GLU A 253 2.13 0.18 -13.94
C GLU A 253 1.56 -1.00 -13.15
N PRO A 254 0.69 -0.81 -12.14
CA PRO A 254 0.05 -1.93 -11.48
C PRO A 254 -0.54 -2.75 -12.62
N LEU A 255 0.14 -3.88 -12.87
CA LEU A 255 -0.01 -4.65 -14.09
C LEU A 255 -1.50 -4.97 -14.19
N PRO A 256 -2.10 -5.01 -15.39
CA PRO A 256 -3.47 -5.45 -15.53
C PRO A 256 -3.64 -6.76 -14.75
N TYR A 257 -4.38 -6.70 -13.64
CA TYR A 257 -4.63 -7.85 -12.78
C TYR A 257 -5.33 -8.90 -13.63
N PHE A 258 -4.63 -9.98 -13.90
CA PHE A 258 -5.21 -11.13 -14.58
C PHE A 258 -6.11 -11.87 -13.58
N VAL A 259 -7.04 -12.65 -14.10
CA VAL A 259 -7.86 -13.63 -13.38
C VAL A 259 -7.83 -14.85 -14.28
N LYS A 260 -6.86 -15.72 -14.06
CA LYS A 260 -6.76 -17.03 -14.66
C LYS A 260 -7.42 -18.04 -13.71
N ASN A 261 -8.53 -18.59 -14.17
CA ASN A 261 -8.78 -20.00 -13.89
C ASN A 261 -8.44 -20.81 -15.13
N PHE A 262 -8.00 -22.03 -14.86
CA PHE A 262 -7.99 -23.18 -15.74
C PHE A 262 -9.02 -23.14 -16.88
N SER A 263 -8.54 -23.55 -18.05
CA SER A 263 -9.26 -23.92 -19.28
C SER A 263 -10.45 -23.05 -19.70
N SER A 264 -10.19 -22.24 -20.73
CA SER A 264 -11.10 -21.94 -21.84
C SER A 264 -12.62 -22.04 -21.57
N SER A 265 -13.22 -20.97 -21.04
CA SER A 265 -14.52 -20.46 -21.49
C SER A 265 -14.86 -19.10 -20.83
N THR A 266 -15.09 -18.12 -21.70
CA THR A 266 -16.10 -17.04 -21.66
C THR A 266 -16.21 -16.04 -20.47
N ASN A 267 -16.16 -14.75 -20.82
CA ASN A 267 -16.71 -13.56 -20.13
C ASN A 267 -16.44 -13.37 -18.62
N LYS A 268 -15.27 -12.84 -18.26
CA LYS A 268 -15.00 -12.30 -16.91
C LYS A 268 -14.71 -10.80 -16.96
N THR A 269 -15.35 -10.05 -16.06
CA THR A 269 -15.13 -8.60 -15.86
C THR A 269 -14.06 -8.38 -14.80
N TYR A 270 -13.02 -7.62 -15.13
CA TYR A 270 -11.88 -7.33 -14.24
C TYR A 270 -12.04 -5.95 -13.60
N LEU A 271 -11.83 -5.85 -12.28
CA LEU A 271 -11.83 -4.57 -11.57
C LEU A 271 -10.40 -4.09 -11.36
N LYS A 272 -10.07 -2.92 -11.94
CA LYS A 272 -8.81 -2.22 -11.67
C LYS A 272 -9.06 -1.15 -10.62
N PHE A 273 -8.46 -1.30 -9.43
CA PHE A 273 -8.64 -0.33 -8.35
C PHE A 273 -7.68 0.87 -8.43
N THR A 274 -6.67 0.77 -9.27
CA THR A 274 -5.59 1.76 -9.42
C THR A 274 -6.10 3.12 -9.90
N LYS A 275 -7.25 3.15 -10.58
CA LYS A 275 -7.96 4.39 -10.93
C LYS A 275 -8.49 5.17 -9.72
N PHE A 276 -8.56 4.56 -8.54
CA PHE A 276 -9.09 5.18 -7.33
C PHE A 276 -8.00 5.66 -6.36
N TYR A 277 -6.80 5.08 -6.42
CA TYR A 277 -5.72 5.39 -5.49
C TYR A 277 -4.39 5.74 -6.17
N GLY A 278 -4.25 5.54 -7.47
CA GLY A 278 -3.03 5.81 -8.24
C GLY A 278 -2.06 4.62 -8.32
N GLN A 279 -0.93 4.82 -8.98
CA GLN A 279 0.15 3.85 -9.06
C GLN A 279 1.10 4.01 -7.88
N MET A 280 1.39 2.91 -7.21
CA MET A 280 2.42 2.82 -6.18
C MET A 280 2.89 1.36 -6.03
N PRO A 281 4.13 1.10 -5.60
CA PRO A 281 4.67 -0.24 -5.45
C PRO A 281 3.83 -1.14 -4.51
N THR A 282 3.28 -0.58 -3.44
CA THR A 282 2.47 -1.33 -2.48
C THR A 282 0.98 -1.43 -2.82
N ALA A 283 0.60 -1.21 -4.09
CA ALA A 283 -0.77 -1.28 -4.60
C ALA A 283 -1.54 -2.55 -4.19
N LEU A 284 -0.86 -3.71 -4.13
CA LEU A 284 -1.48 -4.98 -3.72
C LEU A 284 -2.16 -4.90 -2.34
N ALA A 285 -1.59 -4.14 -1.40
CA ALA A 285 -2.16 -3.93 -0.08
C ALA A 285 -3.53 -3.25 -0.16
N PHE A 286 -3.67 -2.26 -1.05
CA PHE A 286 -4.92 -1.58 -1.32
C PHE A 286 -5.91 -2.50 -2.01
N ASP A 287 -5.48 -3.25 -3.02
CA ASP A 287 -6.36 -4.16 -3.77
C ASP A 287 -6.99 -5.20 -2.85
N ILE A 288 -6.21 -5.82 -1.96
CA ILE A 288 -6.72 -6.80 -1.00
C ILE A 288 -7.72 -6.14 -0.04
N SER A 289 -7.36 -5.00 0.53
CA SER A 289 -8.19 -4.27 1.50
C SER A 289 -9.52 -3.82 0.90
N LEU A 290 -9.48 -3.27 -0.32
CA LEU A 290 -10.64 -2.80 -1.05
C LEU A 290 -11.53 -3.95 -1.49
N SER A 291 -10.94 -5.05 -1.95
CA SER A 291 -11.66 -6.26 -2.31
C SER A 291 -12.46 -6.82 -1.13
N ALA A 292 -11.82 -6.92 0.04
CA ALA A 292 -12.49 -7.34 1.27
C ALA A 292 -13.63 -6.40 1.69
N LEU A 293 -13.43 -5.08 1.53
CA LEU A 293 -14.50 -4.09 1.75
C LEU A 293 -15.67 -4.28 0.79
N ILE A 294 -15.40 -4.43 -0.51
CA ILE A 294 -16.44 -4.55 -1.54
C ILE A 294 -17.28 -5.81 -1.32
N LEU A 295 -16.61 -6.94 -1.11
CA LEU A 295 -17.26 -8.22 -0.81
C LEU A 295 -18.18 -8.08 0.41
N LYS A 296 -17.67 -7.53 1.51
CA LYS A 296 -18.43 -7.44 2.77
C LYS A 296 -19.67 -6.53 2.66
N ASN A 297 -19.66 -5.53 1.80
CA ASN A 297 -20.76 -4.56 1.66
C ASN A 297 -21.65 -4.84 0.44
N ASN A 298 -21.48 -5.96 -0.26
CA ASN A 298 -22.22 -6.31 -1.48
C ASN A 298 -22.33 -5.14 -2.48
N LEU A 299 -21.25 -4.35 -2.61
CA LEU A 299 -21.27 -3.21 -3.52
C LEU A 299 -21.39 -3.70 -4.97
N LYS A 300 -22.49 -3.35 -5.63
CA LYS A 300 -22.68 -3.50 -7.08
C LYS A 300 -21.78 -2.49 -7.81
N LEU A 301 -20.49 -2.78 -7.89
CA LEU A 301 -19.54 -2.00 -8.70
C LEU A 301 -19.63 -2.34 -10.19
N ILE A 302 -20.40 -3.38 -10.53
CA ILE A 302 -20.63 -3.86 -11.88
C ILE A 302 -22.13 -3.88 -12.09
N SER A 303 -22.60 -3.26 -13.18
CA SER A 303 -24.01 -3.22 -13.57
C SER A 303 -24.64 -4.60 -13.89
N ASN A 304 -23.95 -5.72 -13.65
CA ASN A 304 -24.43 -7.08 -13.97
C ASN A 304 -23.97 -8.21 -13.02
N SER A 305 -23.32 -7.94 -11.88
CA SER A 305 -22.91 -9.03 -10.96
C SER A 305 -23.85 -9.11 -9.75
N GLN A 306 -24.79 -10.06 -9.76
CA GLN A 306 -25.46 -10.50 -8.54
C GLN A 306 -24.54 -11.48 -7.79
N ASN A 307 -24.37 -11.27 -6.48
CA ASN A 307 -23.69 -12.14 -5.50
C ASN A 307 -22.18 -12.41 -5.70
N LEU A 308 -21.33 -11.44 -5.33
CA LEU A 308 -19.87 -11.63 -5.24
C LEU A 308 -19.51 -12.30 -3.89
N THR A 309 -18.95 -13.50 -3.91
CA THR A 309 -18.50 -14.23 -2.70
C THR A 309 -16.97 -14.33 -2.58
N GLN A 310 -16.24 -14.03 -3.66
CA GLN A 310 -14.80 -14.19 -3.74
C GLN A 310 -14.17 -13.15 -4.67
N VAL A 311 -12.96 -12.69 -4.36
CA VAL A 311 -12.09 -11.91 -5.27
C VAL A 311 -10.77 -12.64 -5.46
N ILE A 312 -10.27 -12.67 -6.70
CA ILE A 312 -8.94 -13.18 -7.02
C ILE A 312 -8.07 -11.98 -7.38
N VAL A 313 -6.95 -11.84 -6.68
CA VAL A 313 -5.92 -10.86 -7.00
C VAL A 313 -4.74 -11.63 -7.58
N GLU A 314 -4.36 -11.38 -8.82
CA GLU A 314 -3.23 -12.08 -9.44
C GLU A 314 -2.02 -11.19 -9.61
N ASP A 315 -0.88 -11.71 -9.19
CA ASP A 315 0.43 -11.18 -9.53
C ASP A 315 0.97 -11.86 -10.80
N TYR A 316 1.48 -11.06 -11.75
CA TYR A 316 2.07 -11.53 -13.00
C TYR A 316 3.30 -12.42 -12.79
N GLN A 317 3.92 -12.41 -11.61
CA GLN A 317 5.04 -13.30 -11.25
C GLN A 317 4.62 -14.70 -10.73
N LYS A 318 3.37 -15.13 -10.93
CA LYS A 318 2.80 -16.50 -10.68
C LYS A 318 2.19 -16.77 -9.30
N ASN A 319 2.00 -15.76 -8.46
CA ASN A 319 1.30 -15.95 -7.19
C ASN A 319 -0.13 -15.39 -7.30
N GLN A 320 -1.11 -16.29 -7.28
CA GLN A 320 -2.52 -15.91 -7.20
C GLN A 320 -2.90 -15.76 -5.73
N TRP A 321 -3.70 -14.75 -5.42
CA TRP A 321 -4.24 -14.52 -4.09
C TRP A 321 -5.75 -14.63 -4.17
N LYS A 322 -6.36 -15.38 -3.25
CA LYS A 322 -7.80 -15.57 -3.19
C LYS A 322 -8.32 -14.97 -1.89
N ILE A 323 -9.29 -14.07 -2.01
CA ILE A 323 -10.02 -13.49 -0.88
C ILE A 323 -11.43 -14.08 -0.89
N SER A 324 -11.83 -14.76 0.18
CA SER A 324 -13.17 -15.36 0.31
C SER A 324 -13.83 -14.91 1.61
N LEU A 325 -15.12 -14.55 1.58
CA LEU A 325 -15.91 -14.30 2.79
C LEU A 325 -16.21 -15.58 3.55
#